data_AF-A0A933DM92-F1
#
_entry.id   AF-A0A933DM92-F1
#
_cell.length_a   1.000
_cell.length_b   1.000
_cell.length_c   1.000
_cell.angle_alpha   90.00
_cell.angle_beta   90.00
_cell.angle_gamma   90.00
#
_symmetry.space_group_name_H-M   'P 1'
#
loop_
_entity.id
_entity.type
_entity.pdbx_description
1 polymer ?
#
loop_
_entity_poly.entity_id
_entity_poly.type
_entity_poly.pdbx_seq_one_letter_code
_entity_poly.pdbx_strand_id
1 'polypeptide(L)' 'MKTKEKKELHLKNLEELKRQVSELKEALVNLKLEKSQNKLKNTSQLSLTRKKIAQILTIMRAKELSLSQNKKK' A
#
# COMPACT_ATOMS: atom_id res chain seq x y z
N MET A 1 -5.20 -15.53 -3.18
CA MET A 1 -4.76 -14.30 -2.47
C MET A 1 -3.67 -14.68 -1.47
N LYS A 2 -2.48 -14.08 -1.52
CA LYS A 2 -1.39 -14.37 -0.56
C LYS A 2 -1.68 -13.68 0.77
N THR A 3 -2.31 -14.41 1.69
CA THR A 3 -2.60 -14.02 3.09
C THR A 3 -1.34 -13.75 3.93
N LYS A 4 -0.15 -14.15 3.46
CA LYS A 4 1.13 -13.90 4.13
C LYS A 4 1.54 -12.42 4.10
N GLU A 5 1.37 -11.73 2.95
CA GLU A 5 1.75 -10.31 2.81
C GLU A 5 0.96 -9.40 3.78
N LYS A 6 -0.32 -9.71 4.03
CA LYS A 6 -1.16 -8.96 4.97
C LYS A 6 -0.67 -9.07 6.42
N LYS A 7 -0.18 -10.24 6.83
CA LYS A 7 0.33 -10.46 8.20
C LYS A 7 1.67 -9.73 8.41
N GLU A 8 2.54 -9.74 7.40
CA GLU A 8 3.82 -9.01 7.44
C GLU A 8 3.62 -7.49 7.49
N LEU A 9 2.63 -6.96 6.78
CA LEU A 9 2.28 -5.54 6.84
C LEU A 9 1.76 -5.10 8.21
N HIS A 10 1.11 -6.00 8.95
CA HIS A 10 0.70 -5.73 10.33
C HIS A 10 1.89 -5.69 11.31
N LEU A 11 2.90 -6.54 11.08
CA LEU A 11 4.12 -6.61 11.89
C LEU A 11 5.07 -5.42 11.65
N LYS A 12 5.04 -4.83 10.45
CA LYS A 12 5.89 -3.68 10.10
C LYS A 12 5.54 -2.41 10.88
N ASN A 13 6.58 -1.64 11.17
CA ASN A 13 6.47 -0.38 11.91
C ASN A 13 5.75 0.70 11.08
N LEU A 14 5.10 1.66 11.73
CA LEU A 14 4.30 2.69 11.04
C LEU A 14 5.13 3.52 10.04
N GLU A 15 6.39 3.78 10.36
CA GLU A 15 7.32 4.51 9.49
C GLU A 15 7.67 3.72 8.22
N GLU A 16 7.82 2.41 8.35
CA GLU A 16 8.15 1.54 7.24
C GLU A 16 6.97 1.37 6.28
N LEU A 17 5.74 1.32 6.83
CA LEU A 17 4.52 1.39 6.03
C LEU A 17 4.42 2.71 5.24
N LYS A 18 4.80 3.84 5.85
CA LYS A 18 4.85 5.14 5.16
C LYS A 18 5.89 5.15 4.03
N ARG A 19 7.10 4.62 4.26
CA ARG A 19 8.12 4.47 3.21
C ARG A 19 7.63 3.63 2.05
N GLN A 20 7.05 2.46 2.34
CA GLN A 20 6.48 1.58 1.32
C GLN A 20 5.37 2.25 0.50
N VAL A 21 4.52 3.09 1.13
CA VAL A 21 3.51 3.86 0.39
C VAL A 21 4.15 4.87 -0.56
N SER A 22 5.25 5.51 -0.17
CA SER A 22 5.97 6.46 -1.03
C SER A 22 6.56 5.75 -2.26
N GLU A 23 7.29 4.66 -2.03
CA GLU A 23 7.89 3.85 -3.11
C GLU A 23 6.82 3.31 -4.08
N LEU A 24 5.69 2.82 -3.56
CA LEU A 24 4.60 2.32 -4.41
C LEU A 24 3.90 3.44 -5.19
N LYS A 25 3.87 4.67 -4.67
CA LYS A 25 3.35 5.84 -5.40
C LYS A 25 4.29 6.23 -6.53
N GLU A 26 5.60 6.25 -6.30
CA GLU A 26 6.60 6.48 -7.34
C GLU A 26 6.52 5.42 -8.45
N ALA A 27 6.45 4.14 -8.06
CA ALA A 27 6.23 3.05 -9.01
C ALA A 27 4.94 3.21 -9.81
N LEU A 28 3.86 3.73 -9.19
CA LEU A 28 2.60 3.99 -9.87
C LEU A 28 2.70 5.15 -10.87
N VAL A 29 3.51 6.18 -10.59
CA VAL A 29 3.81 7.25 -11.55
C VAL A 29 4.57 6.68 -12.74
N ASN A 30 5.60 5.87 -12.49
CA ASN A 30 6.36 5.21 -13.57
C ASN A 30 5.46 4.31 -14.43
N LEU A 31 4.58 3.50 -13.82
CA LEU A 31 3.60 2.69 -14.55
C LEU A 31 2.59 3.54 -15.34
N LYS A 32 2.21 4.73 -14.85
CA LYS A 32 1.37 5.67 -15.61
C LYS A 32 2.11 6.24 -16.82
N LEU A 33 3.39 6.57 -16.66
CA LEU A 33 4.24 7.05 -17.76
C LEU A 33 4.43 5.97 -18.83
N GLU A 34 4.72 4.73 -18.43
CA GLU A 34 4.83 3.59 -19.35
C GLU A 34 3.50 3.30 -20.07
N LYS A 35 2.37 3.46 -19.36
CA LYS A 35 1.04 3.39 -19.96
C LYS A 35 0.83 4.50 -20.99
N SER A 36 1.23 5.73 -20.67
CA SER A 36 1.15 6.87 -21.58
C SER A 36 2.03 6.71 -22.82
N GLN A 37 3.14 5.99 -22.72
CA GLN A 37 4.02 5.68 -23.84
C GLN A 37 3.53 4.48 -24.67
N ASN A 38 2.36 3.92 -24.37
CA ASN A 38 1.81 2.71 -24.99
C ASN A 38 2.75 1.49 -24.96
N LYS A 39 3.75 1.46 -24.06
CA LYS A 39 4.72 0.36 -23.88
C LYS A 39 4.33 -0.61 -22.76
N LEU A 40 3.16 -0.43 -22.14
CA LEU A 40 2.81 -1.16 -20.94
C LEU A 40 2.44 -2.62 -21.27
N LYS A 41 3.35 -3.54 -20.95
CA LYS A 41 3.16 -4.98 -21.16
C LYS A 41 2.08 -5.60 -20.27
N ASN A 42 1.79 -5.00 -19.10
CA ASN A 42 0.87 -5.60 -18.13
C ASN A 42 0.01 -4.56 -17.40
N THR A 43 -1.18 -4.32 -17.93
CA THR A 43 -2.19 -3.41 -17.35
C THR A 43 -2.67 -3.85 -15.96
N SER A 44 -2.55 -5.14 -15.63
CA SER A 44 -2.95 -5.68 -14.33
C SER A 44 -2.08 -5.18 -13.19
N GLN A 45 -0.80 -4.86 -13.46
CA GLN A 45 0.10 -4.32 -12.44
C GLN A 45 -0.41 -3.00 -11.87
N LEU A 46 -1.01 -2.14 -12.69
CA LEU A 46 -1.58 -0.87 -12.23
C LEU A 46 -2.70 -1.09 -11.19
N SER A 47 -3.57 -2.07 -11.42
CA SER A 47 -4.63 -2.44 -10.48
C SER A 47 -4.08 -3.05 -9.20
N LEU A 48 -3.07 -3.93 -9.31
CA LEU A 48 -2.40 -4.54 -8.17
C LEU A 48 -1.67 -3.51 -7.30
N THR A 49 -0.95 -2.56 -7.89
CA THR A 49 -0.23 -1.51 -7.16
C THR A 49 -1.20 -0.60 -6.42
N ARG A 50 -2.31 -0.19 -7.05
CA ARG A 50 -3.39 0.56 -6.36
C ARG A 50 -3.96 -0.21 -5.19
N LYS A 51 -4.24 -1.50 -5.37
CA LYS A 51 -4.79 -2.38 -4.32
C LYS A 51 -3.81 -2.55 -3.16
N LYS A 52 -2.50 -2.64 -3.42
CA LYS A 52 -1.46 -2.68 -2.39
C LYS A 52 -1.42 -1.39 -1.57
N ILE A 53 -1.45 -0.22 -2.23
CA ILE A 53 -1.49 1.08 -1.54
C ILE A 53 -2.72 1.16 -0.61
N ALA A 54 -3.90 0.80 -1.13
CA ALA A 54 -5.13 0.83 -0.33
C ALA A 54 -5.02 -0.08 0.91
N GLN A 55 -4.48 -1.29 0.77
CA GLN A 55 -4.29 -2.19 1.90
C GLN A 55 -3.36 -1.62 2.98
N ILE A 56 -2.24 -1.00 2.58
CA ILE A 56 -1.31 -0.39 3.55
C ILE A 56 -1.99 0.76 4.30
N LEU A 57 -2.71 1.64 3.59
CA LEU A 57 -3.46 2.73 4.21
C LEU A 57 -4.54 2.23 5.18
N THR A 58 -5.25 1.15 4.83
CA THR A 58 -6.23 0.53 5.73
C THR A 58 -5.57 0.01 7.02
N ILE A 59 -4.40 -0.63 6.92
CA ILE A 59 -3.67 -1.14 8.09
C ILE A 59 -3.19 0.01 8.98
N MET A 60 -2.66 1.09 8.39
CA MET A 60 -2.27 2.29 9.13
C MET A 60 -3.46 2.86 9.90
N ARG A 61 -4.61 3.01 9.23
CA ARG A 61 -5.83 3.52 9.87
C ARG A 61 -6.36 2.60 10.97
N ALA A 62 -6.29 1.29 10.77
CA ALA A 62 -6.69 0.31 11.78
C ALA A 62 -5.80 0.42 13.04
N LYS A 63 -4.48 0.60 12.87
CA LYS A 63 -3.55 0.86 13.98
C LYS A 63 -3.91 2.16 14.72
N GLU A 64 -4.14 3.27 14.01
CA GLU A 64 -4.55 4.54 14.61
C GLU A 64 -5.85 4.41 15.42
N LEU A 65 -6.87 3.73 14.88
CA LEU A 65 -8.14 3.51 15.57
C LEU A 65 -7.94 2.65 16.82
N SER A 66 -7.12 1.61 16.78
CA SER A 66 -6.81 0.79 17.98
C SER A 66 -6.14 1.63 19.08
N LEU A 67 -5.22 2.53 18.73
CA LEU A 67 -4.59 3.46 19.69
C LEU A 67 -5.61 4.44 20.28
N SER A 68 -6.51 4.98 19.44
CA SER A 68 -7.55 5.92 19.89
C SER A 68 -8.61 5.29 20.78
N GLN A 69 -8.93 4.02 20.60
CA GLN A 69 -9.88 3.28 21.45
C GLN A 69 -9.27 2.99 22.83
N ASN A 70 -7.95 2.74 22.89
CA ASN A 70 -7.25 2.51 24.15
C ASN A 70 -7.09 3.76 25.02
N LYS A 71 -7.15 4.97 24.44
CA LYS A 71 -7.11 6.25 25.19
C LYS A 71 -8.46 6.67 25.79
N LYS A 72 -9.55 5.95 25.50
CA LYS A 72 -10.91 6.26 25.99
C LYS A 72 -11.36 5.35 27.14
N LYS A 73 -10.50 4.43 27.61
CA LYS A 73 -10.67 3.68 28.85
C LYS A 73 -9.75 4.25 29.91
#